data_AF-A0A4P5XY29-F1
#
_entry.id   AF-A0A4P5XY29-F1
#
_cell.length_a   1.000
_cell.length_b   1.000
_cell.length_c   1.000
_cell.angle_alpha   90.00
_cell.angle_beta   90.00
_cell.angle_gamma   90.00
#
_symmetry.space_group_name_H-M   'P 1'
#
loop_
_entity.id
_entity.type
_entity.pdbx_description
1 polymer ?
#
loop_
_entity_poly.entity_id
_entity_poly.type
_entity_poly.pdbx_seq_one_letter_code
_entity_poly.pdbx_strand_id
1 'polypeptide(L)'
;MPIQEKDVVWIEEPELSFWEQTFLPAVAGGLKVAMKHTIDQHSVTQQFPEEKPDLPLNYRGVHRLNRDEQGRVRCVACMMCATACPAHCISIVAEDASKDWPDRDKRPQSFVLDELRCIFCGMCEEACPCDAIELTSIYDLTGQSRAQMTFDKDKLLSIYDQTKDNPRDPIRTHRGRLGCASELEQQPLSASASKPPDAPRAKKS
;
A
#
# COMPACT_ATOMS: atom_id res chain seq x y z
N MET A 1 18.40 39.26 -4.04
CA MET A 1 18.33 40.58 -3.38
C MET A 1 19.08 40.46 -2.07
N PRO A 2 20.11 41.28 -1.80
CA PRO A 2 20.77 41.30 -0.50
C PRO A 2 19.76 41.78 0.56
N ILE A 3 19.76 41.11 1.72
CA ILE A 3 18.90 41.47 2.86
C ILE A 3 19.24 42.91 3.26
N GLN A 4 18.21 43.75 3.34
CA GLN A 4 18.39 45.16 3.71
C GLN A 4 18.58 45.25 5.23
N GLU A 5 19.50 46.09 5.67
CA GLU A 5 19.91 46.22 7.08
C GLU A 5 18.73 46.58 8.01
N LYS A 6 17.72 47.28 7.48
CA LYS A 6 16.46 47.63 8.16
C LYS A 6 15.55 46.44 8.49
N ASP A 7 15.75 45.29 7.84
CA ASP A 7 14.95 44.07 8.05
C ASP A 7 15.65 43.11 9.03
N VAL A 8 16.80 43.50 9.58
CA VAL A 8 17.57 42.70 10.52
C VAL A 8 17.25 43.13 11.95
N VAL A 9 16.55 42.27 12.69
CA VAL A 9 16.32 42.43 14.12
C VAL A 9 17.48 41.76 14.85
N TRP A 10 18.37 42.58 15.39
CA TRP A 10 19.45 42.11 16.25
C TRP A 10 18.88 41.79 17.63
N ILE A 11 18.86 40.51 17.97
CA ILE A 11 18.44 40.03 19.29
C ILE A 11 19.71 39.91 20.12
N GLU A 12 19.77 40.65 21.23
CA GLU A 12 20.86 40.53 22.20
C GLU A 12 20.76 39.16 22.90
N GLU A 13 21.92 38.55 23.18
CA GLU A 13 21.95 37.30 23.92
C GLU A 13 21.35 37.53 25.31
N PRO A 14 20.29 36.78 25.70
CA PRO A 14 19.69 36.95 27.00
C PRO A 14 20.72 36.58 28.08
N GLU A 15 20.90 37.44 29.09
CA GLU A 15 21.74 37.12 30.24
C GLU A 15 21.13 35.96 31.01
N LEU A 16 21.69 34.77 30.80
CA LEU A 16 21.21 33.54 31.41
C LEU A 16 21.42 33.60 32.93
N SER A 17 20.35 33.38 33.68
CA SER A 17 20.43 33.16 35.13
C SER A 17 21.34 31.97 35.44
N PHE A 18 21.97 31.94 36.62
CA PHE A 18 22.79 30.81 37.09
C PHE A 18 22.07 29.45 36.92
N TRP A 19 20.75 29.43 37.11
CA TRP A 19 19.91 28.24 36.94
C TRP A 19 19.69 27.82 35.49
N GLU A 20 19.72 28.78 34.57
CA GLU A 20 19.59 28.54 33.13
C GLU A 20 20.92 28.10 32.52
N GLN A 21 22.04 28.67 32.98
CA GLN A 21 23.39 28.23 32.59
C GLN A 21 23.71 26.80 33.02
N THR A 22 23.13 26.32 34.14
CA THR A 22 23.38 24.97 34.64
C THR A 22 22.48 23.92 33.94
N PHE A 23 21.53 24.32 33.09
CA PHE A 23 20.58 23.46 32.34
C PHE A 23 19.70 22.48 33.16
N LEU A 24 19.83 22.45 34.49
CA LEU A 24 19.09 21.54 35.38
C LEU A 24 17.56 21.61 35.25
N PRO A 25 16.91 22.79 35.10
CA PRO A 25 15.46 22.86 34.91
C PRO A 25 15.00 22.19 33.61
N ALA A 26 15.79 22.31 32.54
CA ALA A 26 15.50 21.68 31.26
C ALA A 26 15.65 20.15 31.35
N VAL A 27 16.70 19.67 32.03
CA VAL A 27 16.92 18.24 32.28
C VAL A 27 15.78 17.65 33.13
N ALA A 28 15.39 18.33 34.20
CA ALA A 28 14.27 17.91 35.04
C ALA A 28 12.93 17.90 34.28
N GLY A 29 12.71 18.89 33.41
CA GLY A 29 11.56 18.94 32.50
C GLY A 29 11.52 17.74 31.55
N GLY A 30 12.65 17.42 30.92
CA GLY A 30 12.78 16.24 30.05
C GLY A 30 12.55 14.93 30.79
N LEU A 31 13.14 14.77 31.97
CA LEU A 31 12.95 13.57 32.81
C LEU A 31 11.50 13.41 33.26
N LYS A 32 10.81 14.51 33.58
CA LYS A 32 9.39 14.49 33.94
C LYS A 32 8.52 13.99 32.77
N VAL A 33 8.79 14.42 31.54
CA VAL A 33 8.06 13.96 30.36
C VAL A 33 8.37 12.49 30.08
N ALA A 34 9.64 12.09 30.17
CA ALA A 34 10.04 10.69 30.02
C ALA A 34 9.33 9.79 31.06
N MET A 35 9.38 10.18 32.33
CA MET A 35 8.72 9.45 33.42
C MET A 35 7.21 9.38 33.23
N LYS A 36 6.58 10.45 32.71
CA LYS A 36 5.15 10.45 32.36
C LYS A 36 4.85 9.38 31.31
N HIS A 37 5.62 9.31 30.22
CA HIS A 37 5.42 8.28 29.19
C HIS A 37 5.68 6.86 29.69
N THR A 38 6.63 6.67 30.61
CA THR A 38 6.89 5.37 31.23
C THR A 38 5.74 4.92 32.13
N ILE A 39 5.10 5.85 32.85
CA ILE A 39 4.01 5.54 33.79
C ILE A 39 2.65 5.39 33.08
N ASP A 40 2.35 6.22 32.07
CA ASP A 40 1.06 6.24 31.38
C ASP A 40 0.87 5.04 30.41
N GLN A 41 1.96 4.29 30.13
CA GLN A 41 2.02 3.03 29.35
C GLN A 41 1.04 2.89 28.17
N HIS A 42 0.76 3.99 27.45
CA HIS A 42 -0.07 3.94 26.25
C HIS A 42 0.75 3.40 25.06
N SER A 43 0.95 2.08 25.02
CA SER A 43 1.69 1.41 23.94
C SER A 43 0.87 1.41 22.65
N VAL A 44 1.42 2.00 21.59
CA VAL A 44 0.84 1.98 20.23
C VAL A 44 1.39 0.80 19.40
N THR A 45 2.25 -0.03 20.00
CA THR A 45 2.91 -1.17 19.36
C THR A 45 1.93 -2.33 19.14
N GLN A 46 1.92 -2.90 17.93
CA GLN A 46 1.19 -4.13 17.59
C GLN A 46 2.17 -5.31 17.58
N GLN A 47 1.73 -6.48 18.07
CA GLN A 47 2.57 -7.68 18.09
C GLN A 47 2.45 -8.43 16.77
N PHE A 48 3.33 -8.13 15.82
CA PHE A 48 3.43 -8.86 14.55
C PHE A 48 4.24 -10.15 14.75
N PRO A 49 3.82 -11.32 14.23
CA PRO A 49 2.82 -11.56 13.17
C PRO A 49 1.38 -11.88 13.63
N GLU A 50 1.12 -12.00 14.94
CA GLU A 50 -0.20 -12.41 15.46
C GLU A 50 -1.27 -11.33 15.26
N GLU A 51 -0.91 -10.08 15.49
CA GLU A 51 -1.75 -8.90 15.27
C GLU A 51 -1.29 -8.18 14.00
N LYS A 52 -2.13 -8.25 12.96
CA LYS A 52 -1.90 -7.57 11.68
C LYS A 52 -2.55 -6.19 11.67
N PRO A 53 -1.92 -5.16 11.08
CA PRO A 53 -2.53 -3.86 10.91
C PRO A 53 -3.78 -3.96 10.03
N ASP A 54 -4.80 -3.16 10.36
CA ASP A 54 -5.96 -2.98 9.47
C ASP A 54 -5.55 -2.05 8.32
N LEU A 55 -5.49 -2.62 7.11
CA LEU A 55 -5.13 -1.89 5.91
C LEU A 55 -6.38 -1.28 5.26
N PRO A 56 -6.26 -0.09 4.64
CA PRO A 56 -7.36 0.47 3.89
C PRO A 56 -7.66 -0.42 2.68
N LEU A 57 -8.91 -0.40 2.20
CA LEU A 57 -9.32 -1.24 1.08
C LEU A 57 -8.45 -0.97 -0.17
N ASN A 58 -8.10 0.29 -0.43
CA ASN A 58 -7.32 0.72 -1.60
C ASN A 58 -5.80 0.54 -1.43
N TYR A 59 -5.38 -0.36 -0.54
CA TYR A 59 -3.97 -0.67 -0.36
C TYR A 59 -3.36 -1.25 -1.64
N ARG A 60 -2.13 -0.83 -1.94
CA ARG A 60 -1.39 -1.20 -3.16
C ARG A 60 -0.27 -2.17 -2.79
N GLY A 61 -0.62 -3.46 -2.68
CA GLY A 61 0.30 -4.54 -2.37
C GLY A 61 0.71 -5.35 -3.60
N VAL A 62 0.89 -6.65 -3.41
CA VAL A 62 1.38 -7.57 -4.44
C VAL A 62 0.43 -7.63 -5.64
N HIS A 63 0.98 -7.70 -6.86
CA HIS A 63 0.21 -7.80 -8.09
C HIS A 63 -0.44 -9.18 -8.24
N ARG A 64 -1.68 -9.21 -8.73
CA ARG A 64 -2.35 -10.43 -9.19
C ARG A 64 -2.83 -10.29 -10.62
N LEU A 65 -2.96 -11.43 -11.30
CA LEU A 65 -3.62 -11.50 -12.60
C LEU A 65 -4.95 -12.24 -12.45
N ASN A 66 -6.05 -11.60 -12.83
CA ASN A 66 -7.40 -12.12 -12.64
C ASN A 66 -7.78 -13.17 -13.69
N ARG A 67 -8.72 -14.03 -13.29
CA ARG A 67 -9.40 -14.97 -14.17
C ARG A 67 -10.79 -14.47 -14.55
N ASP A 68 -11.25 -14.89 -15.71
CA ASP A 68 -12.63 -14.72 -16.18
C ASP A 68 -13.57 -15.72 -15.49
N GLU A 69 -14.88 -15.56 -15.70
CA GLU A 69 -15.93 -16.49 -15.23
C GLU A 69 -15.70 -17.94 -15.69
N GLN A 70 -15.00 -18.13 -16.81
CA GLN A 70 -14.64 -19.44 -17.37
C GLN A 70 -13.29 -19.98 -16.84
N GLY A 71 -12.67 -19.33 -15.85
CA GLY A 71 -11.38 -19.72 -15.25
C GLY A 71 -10.13 -19.40 -16.10
N ARG A 72 -10.34 -18.78 -17.27
CA ARG A 72 -9.30 -18.35 -18.22
C ARG A 72 -8.64 -17.04 -17.75
N VAL A 73 -7.44 -16.73 -18.22
CA VAL A 73 -6.80 -15.44 -17.89
C VAL A 73 -7.56 -14.26 -18.50
N ARG A 74 -7.88 -13.25 -17.71
CA ARG A 74 -8.68 -12.08 -18.15
C ARG A 74 -7.93 -11.12 -19.07
N CYS A 75 -6.60 -11.14 -19.04
CA CYS A 75 -5.75 -10.29 -19.86
C CYS A 75 -5.91 -10.59 -21.36
N VAL A 76 -6.07 -9.54 -22.16
CA VAL A 76 -6.18 -9.58 -23.62
C VAL A 76 -4.89 -9.16 -24.35
N ALA A 77 -3.77 -9.04 -23.61
CA ALA A 77 -2.47 -8.61 -24.12
C ALA A 77 -2.49 -7.28 -24.92
N CYS A 78 -3.27 -6.29 -24.45
CA CYS A 78 -3.36 -4.95 -25.07
C CYS A 78 -2.11 -4.05 -24.86
N MET A 79 -1.15 -4.48 -24.04
CA MET A 79 0.08 -3.74 -23.68
C MET A 79 -0.11 -2.41 -22.93
N MET A 80 -1.34 -2.00 -22.61
CA MET A 80 -1.60 -0.72 -21.94
C MET A 80 -0.91 -0.60 -20.57
N CYS A 81 -0.92 -1.67 -19.76
CA CYS A 81 -0.27 -1.66 -18.46
C CYS A 81 1.27 -1.59 -18.56
N ALA A 82 1.87 -2.20 -19.59
CA ALA A 82 3.31 -2.11 -19.84
C ALA A 82 3.71 -0.69 -20.26
N THR A 83 2.90 -0.05 -21.10
CA THR A 83 3.10 1.34 -21.53
C THR A 83 2.87 2.35 -20.40
N ALA A 84 1.85 2.13 -19.56
CA ALA A 84 1.52 3.00 -18.43
C ALA A 84 2.51 2.88 -17.27
N CYS A 85 3.31 1.80 -17.21
CA CYS A 85 4.24 1.57 -16.12
C CYS A 85 5.41 2.57 -16.15
N PRO A 86 5.56 3.44 -15.13
CA PRO A 86 6.64 4.43 -15.09
C PRO A 86 8.03 3.79 -14.89
N ALA A 87 8.08 2.60 -14.29
CA ALA A 87 9.32 1.86 -14.04
C ALA A 87 9.64 0.81 -15.13
N HIS A 88 8.79 0.68 -16.16
CA HIS A 88 8.93 -0.32 -17.22
C HIS A 88 9.26 -1.74 -16.71
N CYS A 89 8.55 -2.18 -15.66
CA CYS A 89 8.78 -3.47 -15.00
C CYS A 89 7.92 -4.62 -15.57
N ILE A 90 7.01 -4.34 -16.48
CA ILE A 90 6.06 -5.31 -17.07
C ILE A 90 6.50 -5.65 -18.49
N SER A 91 6.66 -6.94 -18.79
CA SER A 91 6.96 -7.48 -20.12
C SER A 91 5.89 -8.49 -20.52
N ILE A 92 5.30 -8.30 -21.69
CA ILE A 92 4.17 -9.13 -22.16
C ILE A 92 4.48 -9.57 -23.59
N VAL A 93 4.28 -10.86 -23.87
CA VAL A 93 4.29 -11.40 -25.24
C VAL A 93 2.88 -11.84 -25.59
N ALA A 94 2.33 -11.27 -26.65
CA ALA A 94 0.99 -11.60 -27.14
C ALA A 94 1.05 -12.77 -28.13
N GLU A 95 0.01 -13.60 -28.09
CA GLU A 95 -0.26 -14.67 -29.03
C GLU A 95 -1.73 -14.60 -29.44
N ASP A 96 -2.05 -15.10 -30.63
CA ASP A 96 -3.42 -15.16 -31.11
C ASP A 96 -4.27 -16.06 -30.20
N ALA A 97 -5.51 -15.63 -29.97
CA ALA A 97 -6.46 -16.39 -29.19
C ALA A 97 -6.81 -17.71 -29.91
N SER A 98 -6.90 -18.81 -29.16
CA SER A 98 -7.33 -20.09 -29.73
C SER A 98 -8.82 -20.03 -30.06
N LYS A 99 -9.31 -21.00 -30.84
CA LYS A 99 -10.76 -21.12 -31.14
C LYS A 99 -11.65 -21.20 -29.89
N ASP A 100 -11.07 -21.54 -28.75
CA ASP A 100 -11.76 -21.64 -27.46
C ASP A 100 -11.99 -20.27 -26.79
N TRP A 101 -11.57 -19.19 -27.45
CA TRP A 101 -11.66 -17.81 -26.98
C TRP A 101 -12.37 -16.91 -28.00
N PRO A 102 -13.68 -17.13 -28.24
CA PRO A 102 -14.42 -16.37 -29.25
C PRO A 102 -14.61 -14.88 -28.90
N ASP A 103 -14.36 -14.51 -27.65
CA ASP A 103 -14.55 -13.17 -27.10
C ASP A 103 -13.37 -12.22 -27.32
N ARG A 104 -12.21 -12.72 -27.78
CA ARG A 104 -11.01 -11.88 -27.98
C ARG A 104 -10.11 -12.42 -29.08
N ASP A 105 -9.36 -11.52 -29.70
CA ASP A 105 -8.42 -11.89 -30.76
C ASP A 105 -7.05 -12.34 -30.23
N LYS A 106 -6.67 -11.90 -29.02
CA LYS A 106 -5.32 -12.09 -28.46
C LYS A 106 -5.36 -12.52 -27.00
N ARG A 107 -4.31 -13.25 -26.59
CA ARG A 107 -4.05 -13.62 -25.19
C ARG A 107 -2.55 -13.47 -24.86
N PRO A 108 -2.18 -13.30 -23.58
CA PRO A 108 -0.77 -13.28 -23.18
C PRO A 108 -0.18 -14.69 -23.24
N GLN A 109 0.81 -14.89 -24.10
CA GLN A 109 1.68 -16.06 -24.06
C GLN A 109 2.52 -16.03 -22.77
N SER A 110 3.24 -14.92 -22.57
CA SER A 110 3.98 -14.64 -21.35
C SER A 110 3.56 -13.28 -20.78
N PHE A 111 3.57 -13.20 -19.46
CA PHE A 111 3.39 -11.98 -18.70
C PHE A 111 4.39 -12.04 -17.56
N VAL A 112 5.36 -11.14 -17.56
CA VAL A 112 6.45 -11.10 -16.57
C VAL A 112 6.43 -9.73 -15.90
N LEU A 113 6.42 -9.72 -14.58
CA LEU A 113 6.46 -8.50 -13.76
C LEU A 113 7.65 -8.58 -12.80
N ASP A 114 8.52 -7.58 -12.85
CA ASP A 114 9.65 -7.48 -11.93
C ASP A 114 9.28 -6.66 -10.69
N GLU A 115 8.98 -7.34 -9.58
CA GLU A 115 8.58 -6.69 -8.32
C GLU A 115 9.74 -5.91 -7.67
N LEU A 116 11.00 -6.17 -8.05
CA LEU A 116 12.13 -5.38 -7.57
C LEU A 116 12.25 -4.02 -8.25
N ARG A 117 11.69 -3.88 -9.46
CA ARG A 117 11.63 -2.61 -10.19
C ARG A 117 10.30 -1.89 -10.01
N CYS A 118 9.26 -2.60 -9.61
CA CYS A 118 7.96 -2.01 -9.40
C CYS A 118 7.97 -1.00 -8.24
N ILE A 119 7.26 0.12 -8.42
CA ILE A 119 7.10 1.16 -7.39
C ILE A 119 5.70 1.15 -6.76
N PHE A 120 4.91 0.11 -7.01
CA PHE A 120 3.55 -0.07 -6.47
C PHE A 120 2.61 1.13 -6.69
N CYS A 121 2.81 1.85 -7.79
CA CYS A 121 2.03 3.06 -8.11
C CYS A 121 0.60 2.77 -8.56
N GLY A 122 0.25 1.54 -8.93
CA GLY A 122 -1.08 1.12 -9.41
C GLY A 122 -1.58 1.71 -10.73
N MET A 123 -0.73 2.38 -11.52
CA MET A 123 -1.10 2.83 -12.87
C MET A 123 -1.46 1.65 -13.80
N CYS A 124 -0.90 0.46 -13.56
CA CYS A 124 -1.23 -0.74 -14.32
C CYS A 124 -2.67 -1.22 -14.11
N GLU A 125 -3.20 -1.09 -12.89
CA GLU A 125 -4.59 -1.41 -12.55
C GLU A 125 -5.55 -0.43 -13.22
N GLU A 126 -5.28 0.87 -13.10
CA GLU A 126 -6.12 1.92 -13.69
C GLU A 126 -6.08 1.93 -15.23
N ALA A 127 -4.93 1.57 -15.83
CA ALA A 127 -4.77 1.49 -17.28
C ALA A 127 -5.40 0.22 -17.88
N CYS A 128 -5.76 -0.78 -17.08
CA CYS A 128 -6.25 -2.04 -17.59
C CYS A 128 -7.70 -1.91 -18.11
N PRO A 129 -7.96 -2.15 -19.41
CA PRO A 129 -9.31 -2.02 -19.96
C PRO A 129 -10.25 -3.17 -19.55
N CYS A 130 -9.70 -4.27 -19.07
CA CYS A 130 -10.42 -5.50 -18.76
C CYS A 130 -10.25 -5.90 -17.29
N ASP A 131 -9.66 -5.06 -16.45
CA ASP A 131 -9.42 -5.36 -15.02
C ASP A 131 -8.71 -6.70 -14.79
N ALA A 132 -7.73 -6.97 -15.66
CA ALA A 132 -6.96 -8.21 -15.63
C ALA A 132 -5.80 -8.18 -14.64
N ILE A 133 -5.21 -7.02 -14.38
CA ILE A 133 -4.13 -6.84 -13.39
C ILE A 133 -4.63 -5.91 -12.29
N GLU A 134 -4.43 -6.32 -11.04
CA GLU A 134 -4.85 -5.57 -9.85
C GLU A 134 -3.78 -5.67 -8.78
N LEU A 135 -3.75 -4.69 -7.88
CA LEU A 135 -2.94 -4.76 -6.67
C LEU A 135 -3.81 -5.31 -5.53
N THR A 136 -3.19 -6.13 -4.69
CA THR A 136 -3.89 -6.82 -3.59
C THR A 136 -3.56 -6.20 -2.24
N SER A 137 -4.30 -6.61 -1.21
CA SER A 137 -4.04 -6.28 0.20
C SER A 137 -2.85 -7.05 0.79
N ILE A 138 -2.21 -7.96 0.03
CA ILE A 138 -1.02 -8.67 0.48
C ILE A 138 0.15 -7.69 0.52
N TYR A 139 0.70 -7.47 1.72
CA TYR A 139 1.89 -6.65 1.95
C TYR A 139 3.13 -7.47 2.34
N ASP A 140 2.93 -8.72 2.79
CA ASP A 140 3.98 -9.62 3.27
C ASP A 140 4.74 -10.31 2.11
N LEU A 141 5.28 -9.54 1.17
CA LEU A 141 6.09 -10.08 0.08
C LEU A 141 7.54 -10.30 0.52
N THR A 142 7.99 -11.54 0.48
CA THR A 142 9.40 -11.89 0.75
C THR A 142 9.94 -12.81 -0.34
N GLY A 143 11.20 -12.59 -0.71
CA GLY A 143 11.93 -13.42 -1.66
C GLY A 143 13.37 -13.59 -1.20
N GLN A 144 13.88 -14.82 -1.29
CA GLN A 144 15.27 -15.14 -0.91
C GLN A 144 16.25 -14.93 -2.06
N SER A 145 15.75 -14.81 -3.29
CA SER A 145 16.56 -14.56 -4.48
C SER A 145 15.87 -13.60 -5.43
N ARG A 146 16.65 -12.96 -6.31
CA ARG A 146 16.13 -12.01 -7.32
C ARG A 146 15.16 -12.68 -8.28
N ALA A 147 15.43 -13.93 -8.67
CA ALA A 147 14.57 -14.68 -9.57
C ALA A 147 13.19 -14.94 -8.97
N GLN A 148 13.09 -15.15 -7.66
CA GLN A 148 11.79 -15.32 -6.98
C GLN A 148 10.94 -14.04 -6.99
N MET A 149 11.57 -12.87 -7.14
CA MET A 149 10.91 -11.57 -7.21
C MET A 149 10.59 -11.13 -8.64
N THR A 150 10.90 -11.97 -9.64
CA THR A 150 10.40 -11.83 -11.00
C THR A 150 9.19 -12.75 -11.15
N PHE A 151 8.02 -12.16 -11.31
CA PHE A 151 6.75 -12.87 -11.31
C PHE A 151 6.31 -13.21 -12.72
N ASP A 152 6.29 -14.50 -13.01
CA ASP A 152 5.71 -15.01 -14.24
C ASP A 152 4.16 -15.05 -14.17
N LYS A 153 3.54 -15.25 -15.33
CA LYS A 153 2.08 -15.31 -15.51
C LYS A 153 1.43 -16.28 -14.53
N ASP A 154 2.01 -17.46 -14.35
CA ASP A 154 1.46 -18.49 -13.48
C ASP A 154 1.58 -18.12 -12.00
N LYS A 155 2.66 -17.41 -11.62
CA LYS A 155 2.82 -16.88 -10.26
C LYS A 155 1.76 -15.83 -9.97
N LEU A 156 1.52 -14.91 -10.89
CA LEU A 156 0.47 -13.88 -10.74
C LEU A 156 -0.94 -14.48 -10.66
N LEU A 157 -1.22 -15.53 -11.42
CA LEU A 157 -2.47 -16.29 -11.33
C LEU A 157 -2.58 -17.05 -10.00
N SER A 158 -1.48 -17.57 -9.45
CA SER A 158 -1.49 -18.23 -8.13
C SER A 158 -1.82 -17.27 -6.98
N ILE A 159 -1.50 -15.97 -7.15
CA ILE A 159 -1.85 -14.93 -6.18
C ILE A 159 -3.34 -14.61 -6.27
N TYR A 160 -3.92 -14.62 -7.47
CA TYR A 160 -5.37 -14.57 -7.63
C TYR A 160 -6.04 -15.74 -6.90
N ASP A 161 -5.53 -16.96 -7.07
CA ASP A 161 -6.10 -18.14 -6.42
C ASP A 161 -6.05 -18.06 -4.87
N GLN A 162 -5.08 -17.31 -4.31
CA GLN A 162 -4.97 -17.02 -2.86
C GLN A 162 -5.88 -15.88 -2.38
N THR A 163 -6.18 -14.91 -3.24
CA THR A 163 -6.87 -13.66 -2.86
C THR A 163 -8.33 -13.59 -3.29
N LYS A 164 -8.78 -14.46 -4.19
CA LYS A 164 -10.16 -14.44 -4.73
C LYS A 164 -11.26 -14.50 -3.66
N ASP A 165 -10.99 -15.17 -2.53
CA ASP A 165 -11.96 -15.37 -1.44
C ASP A 165 -11.82 -14.29 -0.35
N ASN A 166 -10.82 -13.40 -0.47
CA ASN A 166 -10.59 -12.33 0.49
C ASN A 166 -11.57 -11.18 0.22
N PRO A 167 -12.45 -10.83 1.18
CA PRO A 167 -13.40 -9.73 1.00
C PRO A 167 -12.73 -8.35 0.83
N ARG A 168 -11.45 -8.22 1.20
CA ARG A 168 -10.68 -6.98 1.00
C ARG A 168 -10.23 -6.78 -0.45
N ASP A 169 -10.11 -7.85 -1.23
CA ASP A 169 -9.58 -7.82 -2.60
C ASP A 169 -10.66 -8.27 -3.60
N PRO A 170 -11.79 -7.55 -3.73
CA PRO A 170 -12.84 -7.93 -4.67
C PRO A 170 -12.30 -7.96 -6.10
N ILE A 171 -12.78 -8.92 -6.90
CA ILE A 171 -12.54 -8.89 -8.34
C ILE A 171 -13.37 -7.75 -8.91
N ARG A 172 -12.74 -6.84 -9.63
CA ARG A 172 -13.48 -5.77 -10.29
C ARG A 172 -14.33 -6.33 -11.43
N THR A 173 -15.65 -6.29 -11.27
CA THR A 173 -16.59 -6.83 -12.27
C THR A 173 -17.01 -5.79 -13.31
N HIS A 174 -16.75 -4.50 -13.08
CA HIS A 174 -17.13 -3.42 -13.98
C HIS A 174 -16.12 -2.27 -13.94
N ARG A 175 -15.96 -1.54 -15.05
CA ARG A 175 -15.20 -0.28 -15.03
C ARG A 175 -15.99 0.79 -14.25
N GLY A 176 -15.45 1.25 -13.14
CA GLY A 176 -15.84 2.47 -12.44
C GLY A 176 -14.76 3.57 -12.46
N ARG A 177 -15.03 4.65 -11.72
CA ARG A 177 -14.17 5.86 -11.66
C ARG A 177 -13.00 5.72 -10.66
N LEU A 178 -13.13 4.83 -9.68
CA LEU A 178 -12.15 4.61 -8.62
C LEU A 178 -11.61 3.16 -8.71
N GLY A 179 -10.56 2.83 -7.94
CA GLY A 179 -9.96 1.49 -7.95
C GLY A 179 -10.92 0.41 -7.41
N CYS A 180 -10.58 -0.88 -7.62
CA CYS A 180 -11.46 -2.01 -7.27
C CYS A 180 -11.99 -1.97 -5.82
N ALA A 181 -11.13 -1.54 -4.91
CA ALA A 181 -11.40 -1.35 -3.49
C ALA A 181 -12.33 -0.19 -3.12
N SER A 182 -12.41 0.84 -3.96
CA SER A 182 -13.20 2.06 -3.70
C SER A 182 -14.58 2.01 -4.36
N GLU A 183 -14.82 1.03 -5.24
CA GLU A 183 -16.16 0.74 -5.78
C GLU A 183 -17.05 0.04 -4.73
N LEU A 184 -16.43 -0.71 -3.79
CA LEU A 184 -17.12 -1.30 -2.64
C LEU A 184 -17.48 -0.28 -1.55
N GLU A 185 -17.13 1.00 -1.68
CA GLU A 185 -17.51 2.05 -0.72
C GLU A 185 -19.03 2.35 -0.71
N GLN A 186 -19.81 1.64 -1.55
CA GLN A 186 -21.27 1.54 -1.44
C GLN A 186 -21.76 0.39 -0.54
N GLN A 187 -20.87 -0.51 -0.09
CA GLN A 187 -21.15 -1.40 1.04
C GLN A 187 -20.97 -0.60 2.33
N PRO A 188 -21.94 -0.65 3.25
CA PRO A 188 -21.88 0.15 4.47
C PRO A 188 -20.60 -0.21 5.22
N LEU A 189 -19.87 0.82 5.69
CA LEU A 189 -18.70 0.84 6.60
C LEU A 189 -18.94 0.08 7.93
N SER A 190 -19.51 -1.12 7.86
CA SER A 190 -20.23 -1.77 8.94
C SER A 190 -19.56 -3.06 9.43
N ALA A 191 -18.34 -3.34 8.99
CA ALA A 191 -17.58 -4.47 9.52
C ALA A 191 -16.05 -4.33 9.35
N SER A 192 -15.44 -3.23 9.79
CA SER A 192 -14.06 -3.25 10.37
C SER A 192 -13.49 -1.88 10.72
N ALA A 193 -14.21 -0.77 10.54
CA ALA A 193 -13.85 0.48 11.23
C ALA A 193 -14.17 0.35 12.73
N SER A 194 -13.60 -0.66 13.40
CA SER A 194 -13.40 -0.59 14.84
C SER A 194 -12.50 0.60 15.04
N LYS A 195 -13.12 1.71 15.44
CA LYS A 195 -12.47 2.76 16.24
C LYS A 195 -11.40 2.07 17.10
N PRO A 196 -10.13 2.52 17.08
CA PRO A 196 -9.11 1.91 17.93
C PRO A 196 -9.72 1.80 19.32
N PRO A 197 -9.65 0.62 19.98
CA PRO A 197 -10.33 0.43 21.25
C PRO A 197 -9.92 1.59 22.14
N ASP A 198 -10.89 2.41 22.55
CA ASP A 198 -10.69 3.43 23.56
C ASP A 198 -10.16 2.65 24.77
N ALA A 199 -8.83 2.62 24.93
CA ALA A 199 -8.18 1.90 26.00
C ALA A 199 -8.89 2.33 27.28
N PRO A 200 -9.36 1.38 28.12
CA PRO A 200 -10.22 1.72 29.23
C PRO A 200 -9.49 2.75 30.07
N ARG A 201 -10.01 3.98 30.08
CA ARG A 201 -9.54 5.09 30.88
C ARG A 201 -9.55 4.60 32.32
N ALA A 202 -8.40 4.15 32.80
CA ALA A 202 -8.27 3.54 34.12
C ALA A 202 -8.89 4.53 35.11
N LYS A 203 -10.03 4.14 35.69
CA LYS A 203 -10.76 4.97 36.64
C LYS A 203 -9.81 5.22 37.80
N LYS A 204 -9.46 6.49 38.01
CA LYS A 204 -8.74 6.94 39.20
C LYS A 204 -9.52 6.49 40.44
N SER A 205 -8.94 5.55 41.17
CA SER A 205 -9.19 5.31 42.60
C SER A 205 -8.07 5.93 43.39
#